data_AF-A0A939ND23-F1
#
_entry.id   AF-A0A939ND23-F1
#
_cell.length_a   1.000
_cell.length_b   1.000
_cell.length_c   1.000
_cell.angle_alpha   90.00
_cell.angle_beta   90.00
_cell.angle_gamma   90.00
#
_symmetry.space_group_name_H-M   'P 1'
#
loop_
_entity.id
_entity.type
_entity.pdbx_description
1 polymer ?
#
loop_
_entity_poly.entity_id
_entity_poly.type
_entity_poly.pdbx_seq_one_letter_code
_entity_poly.pdbx_strand_id
1 'polypeptide(L)'
;MSTVQDEFIRIEERHENTSINNIAGIIHIKKQLNYQQINDAFNKVIEQHDTLRIRFTKEDSEYRQYVADYEEHFEFLNFHDDQVNYDKWLKNNTNRNLFISDENLYHVKVVKCPDGHMGIFIILHHLIIDIWELLSL
;
A
#
# COMPACT_ATOMS: atom_id res chain seq x y z
N MET A 1 -12.77 -8.84 -14.53
CA MET A 1 -13.17 -7.92 -13.45
C MET A 1 -14.38 -8.52 -12.76
N SER A 2 -14.44 -8.45 -11.43
CA SER A 2 -15.60 -8.91 -10.66
C SER A 2 -16.63 -7.79 -10.47
N THR A 3 -17.89 -8.13 -10.15
CA THR A 3 -18.95 -7.16 -9.85
C THR A 3 -18.57 -6.20 -8.72
N VAL A 4 -17.78 -6.67 -7.74
CA VAL A 4 -17.31 -5.85 -6.62
C VAL A 4 -16.25 -4.84 -7.08
N GLN A 5 -15.32 -5.26 -7.94
CA GLN A 5 -14.32 -4.35 -8.52
C GLN A 5 -15.00 -3.26 -9.37
N ASP A 6 -16.05 -3.59 -10.13
CA ASP A 6 -16.82 -2.61 -10.89
C ASP A 6 -17.46 -1.54 -9.99
N GLU A 7 -17.95 -1.95 -8.81
CA GLU A 7 -18.53 -1.02 -7.84
C GLU A 7 -17.48 -0.06 -7.27
N PHE A 8 -16.31 -0.57 -6.87
CA PHE A 8 -15.20 0.26 -6.41
C PHE A 8 -14.73 1.25 -7.48
N ILE A 9 -14.60 0.82 -8.73
CA ILE A 9 -14.22 1.70 -9.84
C ILE A 9 -15.24 2.82 -10.04
N ARG A 10 -16.55 2.53 -9.96
CA ARG A 10 -17.59 3.58 -10.04
C ARG A 10 -17.51 4.59 -8.91
N ILE A 11 -17.13 4.15 -7.71
CA ILE A 11 -16.91 5.03 -6.56
C ILE A 11 -15.68 5.92 -6.83
N GLU A 12 -14.58 5.35 -7.32
CA GLU A 12 -13.37 6.11 -7.70
C GLU A 12 -13.67 7.18 -8.76
N GLU A 13 -14.44 6.85 -9.80
CA GLU A 13 -14.83 7.83 -10.84
C GLU A 13 -15.69 8.97 -10.29
N ARG A 14 -16.48 8.74 -9.23
CA ARG A 14 -17.29 9.79 -8.60
C ARG A 14 -16.47 10.64 -7.62
N HIS A 15 -15.40 10.08 -7.08
CA HIS A 15 -14.56 10.68 -6.05
C HIS A 15 -13.09 10.72 -6.49
N GLU A 16 -12.86 11.29 -7.68
CA GLU A 16 -11.52 11.35 -8.28
C GLU A 16 -10.48 11.99 -7.34
N ASN A 17 -9.26 11.44 -7.37
CA ASN A 17 -8.12 11.93 -6.61
C ASN A 17 -8.31 11.91 -5.09
N THR A 18 -9.12 10.99 -4.57
CA THR A 18 -9.32 10.79 -3.13
C THR A 18 -8.70 9.46 -2.67
N SER A 19 -8.81 9.17 -1.37
CA SER A 19 -8.39 7.92 -0.75
C SER A 19 -9.59 7.07 -0.30
N ILE A 20 -10.76 7.24 -0.96
CA ILE A 20 -12.06 6.75 -0.46
C ILE A 20 -12.10 5.23 -0.29
N ASN A 21 -11.39 4.48 -1.14
CA ASN A 21 -11.31 3.02 -1.09
C ASN A 21 -9.96 2.50 -0.57
N ASN A 22 -9.21 3.34 0.14
CA ASN A 22 -7.92 2.95 0.71
C ASN A 22 -8.06 2.56 2.19
N ILE A 23 -7.36 1.49 2.57
CA ILE A 23 -7.08 1.12 3.95
C ILE A 23 -5.64 1.54 4.23
N ALA A 24 -5.42 2.32 5.29
CA ALA A 24 -4.09 2.77 5.68
C ALA A 24 -3.80 2.40 7.15
N GLY A 25 -2.55 2.04 7.43
CA GLY A 25 -2.13 1.71 8.78
C GLY A 25 -0.62 1.58 8.92
N ILE A 26 -0.20 1.35 10.16
CA ILE A 26 1.18 0.98 10.48
C ILE A 26 1.19 -0.34 11.24
N ILE A 27 2.02 -1.27 10.76
CA ILE A 27 2.26 -2.55 11.42
C ILE A 27 3.55 -2.41 12.24
N HIS A 28 3.43 -2.45 13.56
CA HIS A 28 4.56 -2.35 14.47
C HIS A 28 5.27 -3.70 14.63
N ILE A 29 6.58 -3.72 14.37
CA ILE A 29 7.39 -4.93 14.43
C ILE A 29 8.07 -4.97 15.81
N LYS A 30 7.53 -5.81 16.69
CA LYS A 30 8.06 -6.01 18.05
C LYS A 30 9.33 -6.87 18.11
N LYS A 31 9.71 -7.53 17.02
CA LYS A 31 10.95 -8.30 16.91
C LYS A 31 12.10 -7.37 16.51
N GLN A 32 13.32 -7.68 16.96
CA GLN A 32 14.52 -6.99 16.49
C GLN A 32 14.85 -7.44 15.05
N LEU A 33 14.19 -6.80 14.08
CA LEU A 33 14.49 -6.93 12.66
C LEU A 33 15.14 -5.63 12.19
N ASN A 34 16.07 -5.74 11.25
CA ASN A 34 16.61 -4.58 10.55
C ASN A 34 15.78 -4.27 9.29
N TYR A 35 16.04 -3.10 8.68
CA TYR A 35 15.40 -2.68 7.45
C TYR A 35 15.48 -3.74 6.34
N GLN A 36 16.66 -4.31 6.10
CA GLN A 36 16.87 -5.26 5.01
C GLN A 36 15.99 -6.50 5.17
N GLN A 37 15.91 -7.06 6.38
CA GLN A 37 15.08 -8.23 6.64
C GLN A 37 13.59 -7.96 6.41
N ILE A 38 13.12 -6.76 6.76
CA ILE A 38 11.73 -6.36 6.55
C ILE A 38 11.46 -6.15 5.07
N ASN A 39 12.36 -5.42 4.40
CA ASN A 39 12.29 -5.18 2.97
C ASN A 39 12.25 -6.51 2.20
N ASP A 40 13.16 -7.43 2.49
CA ASP A 40 13.24 -8.74 1.82
C ASP A 40 11.99 -9.60 2.08
N ALA A 41 11.45 -9.56 3.30
CA ALA A 41 10.24 -10.30 3.64
C ALA A 41 9.03 -9.78 2.87
N PHE A 42 8.84 -8.46 2.84
CA PHE A 42 7.69 -7.86 2.16
C PHE A 42 7.80 -8.00 0.64
N ASN A 43 9.02 -7.92 0.09
CA ASN A 43 9.28 -8.19 -1.32
C ASN A 43 8.85 -9.61 -1.73
N LYS A 44 9.12 -10.62 -0.90
CA LYS A 44 8.64 -11.99 -1.13
C LYS A 44 7.13 -12.11 -1.09
N VAL A 45 6.46 -11.35 -0.22
CA VAL A 45 4.99 -11.32 -0.19
C VAL A 45 4.46 -10.79 -1.53
N ILE A 46 5.02 -9.69 -2.04
CA ILE A 46 4.53 -9.13 -3.30
C ILE A 46 4.85 -10.04 -4.50
N GLU A 47 6.03 -10.66 -4.51
CA GLU A 47 6.42 -11.63 -5.53
C GLU A 47 5.48 -12.85 -5.56
N GLN A 48 5.06 -13.35 -4.39
CA GLN A 48 4.23 -14.55 -4.27
C GLN A 48 2.73 -14.32 -4.52
N HIS A 49 2.27 -13.07 -4.43
CA HIS A 49 0.84 -12.74 -4.48
C HIS A 49 0.51 -11.85 -5.68
N ASP A 50 0.09 -12.48 -6.78
CA ASP A 50 -0.33 -11.81 -8.03
C ASP A 50 -1.34 -10.67 -7.80
N THR A 51 -2.24 -10.83 -6.81
CA THR A 51 -3.26 -9.83 -6.48
C THR A 51 -2.65 -8.48 -6.09
N LEU A 52 -1.52 -8.46 -5.40
CA LEU A 52 -0.83 -7.22 -5.00
C LEU A 52 -0.13 -6.54 -6.19
N ARG A 53 0.09 -7.29 -7.28
CA ARG A 53 0.68 -6.81 -8.53
C ARG A 53 -0.38 -6.49 -9.59
N ILE A 54 -1.66 -6.55 -9.24
CA ILE A 54 -2.73 -6.11 -10.14
C ILE A 54 -2.64 -4.59 -10.32
N ARG A 55 -2.64 -4.17 -11.58
CA ARG A 55 -2.75 -2.77 -12.00
C ARG A 55 -3.95 -2.60 -12.92
N PHE A 56 -4.43 -1.37 -13.00
CA PHE A 56 -5.53 -1.00 -13.88
C PHE A 56 -5.03 -0.01 -14.92
N THR A 57 -5.46 -0.20 -16.16
CA THR A 57 -5.31 0.77 -17.23
C THR A 57 -6.68 1.19 -17.75
N LYS A 58 -6.80 2.43 -18.24
CA LYS A 58 -8.03 2.95 -18.84
C LYS A 58 -7.83 3.11 -20.35
N GLU A 59 -8.38 2.19 -21.13
CA GLU A 59 -8.34 2.19 -22.60
C GLU A 59 -9.77 2.41 -23.13
N ASP A 60 -9.97 3.35 -24.05
CA ASP A 60 -11.27 3.61 -24.69
C ASP A 60 -12.46 3.79 -23.71
N SER A 61 -12.19 4.33 -22.51
CA SER A 61 -13.16 4.51 -21.41
C SER A 61 -13.53 3.24 -20.65
N GLU A 62 -12.88 2.12 -20.92
CA GLU A 62 -13.01 0.87 -20.17
C GLU A 62 -11.78 0.63 -19.30
N TYR A 63 -11.99 0.19 -18.06
CA TYR A 63 -10.90 -0.26 -17.21
C TYR A 63 -10.56 -1.71 -17.50
N ARG A 64 -9.27 -1.98 -17.67
CA ARG A 64 -8.71 -3.33 -17.79
C ARG A 64 -7.73 -3.57 -16.67
N GLN A 65 -7.76 -4.77 -16.11
CA GLN A 65 -6.80 -5.21 -15.12
C GLN A 65 -5.75 -6.13 -15.73
N TYR A 66 -4.52 -6.05 -15.25
CA TYR A 66 -3.45 -6.98 -15.59
C TYR A 66 -2.52 -7.17 -14.39
N VAL A 67 -1.74 -8.24 -14.39
CA VAL A 67 -0.71 -8.50 -13.38
C VAL A 67 0.61 -7.97 -13.91
N ALA A 68 1.19 -6.99 -13.23
CA ALA A 68 2.50 -6.44 -13.58
C ALA A 68 3.63 -7.38 -13.13
N ASP A 69 4.78 -7.31 -13.79
CA ASP A 69 5.99 -7.97 -13.33
C ASP A 69 6.41 -7.44 -11.95
N TYR A 70 7.12 -8.28 -11.18
CA TYR A 70 7.61 -7.91 -9.86
C TYR A 70 8.83 -6.98 -9.97
N GLU A 71 8.79 -5.83 -9.27
CA GLU A 71 9.86 -4.82 -9.29
C GLU A 71 9.93 -4.02 -7.98
N GLU A 72 10.57 -4.48 -6.90
CA GLU A 72 10.39 -3.78 -5.61
C GLU A 72 11.61 -3.60 -4.70
N HIS A 73 11.69 -2.38 -4.15
CA HIS A 73 12.57 -1.92 -3.06
C HIS A 73 11.82 -0.81 -2.31
N PHE A 74 11.51 -1.02 -1.03
CA PHE A 74 10.70 -0.07 -0.25
C PHE A 74 11.56 1.00 0.38
N GLU A 75 11.17 2.26 0.29
CA GLU A 75 11.91 3.33 0.95
C GLU A 75 11.94 3.15 2.47
N PHE A 76 13.11 3.43 3.06
CA PHE A 76 13.32 3.47 4.50
C PHE A 76 13.28 4.90 5.03
N LEU A 77 12.42 5.14 6.03
CA LEU A 77 12.32 6.41 6.72
C LEU A 77 12.73 6.24 8.19
N ASN A 78 13.55 7.14 8.70
CA ASN A 78 14.02 7.08 10.09
C ASN A 78 13.51 8.29 10.88
N PHE A 79 12.62 8.02 11.84
CA PHE A 79 12.06 9.01 12.75
C PHE A 79 12.50 8.80 14.19
N HIS A 80 13.59 8.05 14.43
CA HIS A 80 14.10 7.82 15.77
C HIS A 80 14.32 9.14 16.52
N ASP A 81 13.78 9.23 17.74
CA ASP A 81 13.78 10.43 18.58
C ASP A 81 13.11 11.67 17.96
N ASP A 82 12.25 11.50 16.95
CA ASP A 82 11.55 12.59 16.26
C ASP A 82 10.04 12.33 16.11
N GLN A 83 9.32 12.37 17.25
CA GLN A 83 7.87 12.20 17.29
C GLN A 83 7.12 13.26 16.47
N VAL A 84 7.60 14.51 16.47
CA VAL A 84 6.90 15.62 15.83
C VAL A 84 6.85 15.47 14.32
N ASN A 85 7.97 15.09 13.68
CA ASN A 85 7.98 14.88 12.24
C ASN A 85 7.31 13.56 11.85
N TYR A 86 7.38 12.53 12.69
CA TYR A 86 6.63 11.29 12.50
C TYR A 86 5.12 11.54 12.43
N ASP A 87 4.54 12.27 13.38
CA ASP A 87 3.10 12.55 13.42
C ASP A 87 2.64 13.41 12.22
N LYS A 88 3.44 14.42 11.86
CA LYS A 88 3.19 15.24 10.66
C LYS A 88 3.24 14.39 9.39
N TRP A 89 4.24 13.53 9.28
CA TRP A 89 4.42 12.65 8.15
C TRP A 89 3.23 11.69 8.01
N LEU A 90 2.82 11.01 9.10
CA LEU A 90 1.65 10.14 9.09
C LEU A 90 0.42 10.90 8.60
N LYS A 91 0.10 12.05 9.20
CA LYS A 91 -1.08 12.85 8.83
C LYS A 91 -1.10 13.23 7.35
N ASN A 92 0.07 13.52 6.77
CA ASN A 92 0.18 13.95 5.37
C ASN A 92 0.21 12.79 4.38
N ASN A 93 0.57 11.57 4.81
CA ASN A 93 0.75 10.43 3.91
C ASN A 93 -0.42 9.44 3.95
N THR A 94 -1.28 9.44 4.97
CA THR A 94 -2.41 8.51 5.08
C THR A 94 -3.48 8.72 3.98
N ASN A 95 -3.68 9.96 3.53
CA ASN A 95 -4.70 10.29 2.52
C ASN A 95 -4.09 10.43 1.13
N ARG A 96 -3.64 9.31 0.56
CA ARG A 96 -3.05 9.24 -0.78
C ARG A 96 -4.07 8.68 -1.78
N ASN A 97 -4.12 9.21 -3.00
CA ASN A 97 -4.79 8.53 -4.11
C ASN A 97 -3.91 7.38 -4.61
N LEU A 98 -4.47 6.18 -4.71
CA LEU A 98 -3.81 5.00 -5.27
C LEU A 98 -4.43 4.55 -6.59
N PHE A 99 -5.62 5.03 -6.95
CA PHE A 99 -6.27 4.69 -8.21
C PHE A 99 -5.71 5.55 -9.36
N ILE A 100 -4.50 5.20 -9.79
CA ILE A 100 -3.77 5.84 -10.89
C ILE A 100 -3.47 4.78 -11.95
N SER A 101 -3.66 5.12 -13.23
CA SER A 101 -3.43 4.19 -14.34
C SER A 101 -2.01 3.65 -14.31
N ASP A 102 -1.86 2.34 -14.47
CA ASP A 102 -0.58 1.64 -14.63
C ASP A 102 0.38 1.73 -13.44
N GLU A 103 -0.14 2.14 -12.29
CA GLU A 103 0.57 2.24 -11.00
C GLU A 103 0.14 1.14 -10.01
N ASN A 104 0.95 0.92 -8.98
CA ASN A 104 0.62 -0.02 -7.91
C ASN A 104 -0.56 0.47 -7.07
N LEU A 105 -1.47 -0.44 -6.73
CA LEU A 105 -2.61 -0.19 -5.85
C LEU A 105 -2.30 -0.30 -4.36
N TYR A 106 -1.03 -0.17 -4.01
CA TYR A 106 -0.54 -0.12 -2.64
C TYR A 106 0.59 0.90 -2.51
N HIS A 107 0.88 1.33 -1.29
CA HIS A 107 2.00 2.19 -0.97
C HIS A 107 2.63 1.76 0.35
N VAL A 108 3.91 1.39 0.31
CA VAL A 108 4.61 0.80 1.46
C VAL A 108 5.89 1.58 1.75
N LYS A 109 6.13 1.81 3.05
CA LYS A 109 7.39 2.37 3.57
C LYS A 109 7.82 1.58 4.79
N VAL A 110 9.10 1.27 4.89
CA VAL A 110 9.67 0.76 6.14
C VAL A 110 10.06 1.96 6.98
N VAL A 111 9.63 1.98 8.24
CA VAL A 111 9.87 3.11 9.13
C VAL A 111 10.61 2.66 10.38
N LYS A 112 11.58 3.45 10.84
CA LYS A 112 12.07 3.38 12.22
C LYS A 112 11.31 4.41 13.04
N CYS A 113 10.48 3.93 13.96
CA CYS A 113 9.60 4.76 14.77
C CYS A 113 10.37 5.56 15.81
N PRO A 114 9.74 6.58 16.43
CA PRO A 114 10.39 7.45 17.42
C PRO A 114 11.01 6.70 18.59
N ASP A 115 10.33 5.70 19.12
CA ASP A 115 10.81 4.80 20.19
C ASP A 115 11.86 3.77 19.74
N GLY A 116 12.24 3.80 18.47
CA GLY A 116 13.32 3.02 17.91
C GLY A 116 12.94 1.64 17.37
N HIS A 117 11.69 1.18 17.54
CA HIS A 117 11.25 -0.06 16.86
C HIS A 117 11.05 0.18 15.37
N MET A 118 11.01 -0.92 14.62
CA MET A 118 10.67 -0.87 13.20
C MET A 118 9.16 -0.98 12.99
N GLY A 119 8.66 -0.39 11.92
CA GLY A 119 7.29 -0.53 11.46
C GLY A 119 7.20 -0.57 9.95
N ILE A 120 6.05 -1.02 9.46
CA ILE A 120 5.69 -0.97 8.04
C ILE A 120 4.47 -0.07 7.93
N PHE A 121 4.65 1.11 7.34
CA PHE A 121 3.52 1.93 6.91
C PHE A 121 3.00 1.38 5.60
N ILE A 122 1.70 1.16 5.53
CA ILE A 122 1.05 0.55 4.38
C ILE A 122 -0.27 1.25 4.08
N ILE A 123 -0.49 1.52 2.81
CA ILE A 123 -1.78 1.90 2.23
C ILE A 123 -2.11 0.85 1.17
N LEU A 124 -3.31 0.30 1.19
CA LEU A 124 -3.79 -0.69 0.25
C LEU A 124 -5.14 -0.25 -0.30
N HIS A 125 -5.36 -0.45 -1.60
CA HIS A 125 -6.66 -0.21 -2.21
C HIS A 125 -7.55 -1.45 -2.10
N HIS A 126 -8.83 -1.26 -1.80
CA HIS A 126 -9.84 -2.34 -1.76
C HIS A 126 -10.04 -3.11 -3.08
N LEU A 127 -9.44 -2.68 -4.20
CA LEU A 127 -9.51 -3.39 -5.48
C LEU A 127 -8.64 -4.65 -5.51
N ILE A 128 -7.66 -4.74 -4.61
CA ILE A 128 -6.67 -5.83 -4.55
C ILE A 128 -6.67 -6.59 -3.22
N ILE A 129 -7.39 -6.11 -2.21
CA ILE A 129 -7.39 -6.76 -0.90
C ILE A 129 -8.65 -6.42 -0.09
N ASP A 130 -9.11 -7.38 0.70
CA ASP A 130 -10.02 -7.13 1.82
C ASP A 130 -9.25 -7.20 3.16
N ILE A 131 -9.73 -6.51 4.20
CA ILE A 131 -9.14 -6.45 5.54
C ILE A 131 -8.90 -7.86 6.11
N TRP A 132 -9.75 -8.83 5.78
CA TRP A 132 -9.60 -10.23 6.18
C TRP A 132 -8.42 -10.93 5.53
N GLU A 133 -8.16 -10.64 4.25
CA GLU A 133 -7.03 -11.21 3.52
C GLU A 133 -5.71 -10.64 4.04
N LEU A 134 -5.66 -9.35 4.39
CA LEU A 134 -4.49 -8.71 4.98
C LEU A 134 -4.02 -9.38 6.28
N LEU A 135 -4.94 -9.88 7.10
CA LEU A 135 -4.60 -10.58 8.35
C LEU A 135 -4.11 -12.02 8.12
N SER A 136 -4.25 -12.54 6.89
CA SER A 136 -3.89 -13.91 6.52
C SER A 136 -2.59 -14.03 5.70
N LEU A 137 -2.04 -12.90 5.24
CA LEU A 137 -0.72 -12.77 4.63
C LEU A 137 0.39 -12.80 5.70
#